data_AF-A0A960ZUS1-F1
#
_entry.id   AF-A0A960ZUS1-F1
#
_cell.length_a   1.000
_cell.length_b   1.000
_cell.length_c   1.000
_cell.angle_alpha   90.00
_cell.angle_beta   90.00
_cell.angle_gamma   90.00
#
_symmetry.space_group_name_H-M   'P 1'
#
loop_
_entity.id
_entity.type
_entity.pdbx_description
1 polymer ?
#
loop_
_entity_poly.entity_id
_entity_poly.type
_entity_poly.pdbx_seq_one_letter_code
_entity_poly.pdbx_strand_id
1 'polypeptide(L)'
;GLAYTLYFITTQIYLEDRIDPKWRVRAQALLTLLTAGVGNLSGYLGSGWWFAQAQHENHADWPMFWWVLAGVTAAVFCLFALTYSGRKFGEASPDETPAV
;
A
#
# COMPACT_ATOMS: atom_id res chain seq x y z
N GLY A 1 -12.63 -2.48 1.45
CA GLY A 1 -12.89 -1.90 2.78
C GLY A 1 -11.80 -2.26 3.75
N LEU A 2 -11.81 -3.50 4.25
CA LEU A 2 -10.93 -3.95 5.32
C LEU A 2 -9.42 -3.82 5.01
N ALA A 3 -8.96 -4.23 3.82
CA ALA A 3 -7.56 -4.08 3.43
C ALA A 3 -7.09 -2.62 3.35
N TYR A 4 -7.94 -1.73 2.82
CA TYR A 4 -7.66 -0.29 2.76
C TYR A 4 -7.52 0.29 4.17
N THR A 5 -8.47 -0.04 5.06
CA THR A 5 -8.45 0.41 6.45
C THR A 5 -7.22 -0.12 7.21
N LEU A 6 -6.89 -1.41 7.08
CA LEU A 6 -5.73 -2.01 7.75
C LEU A 6 -4.41 -1.37 7.30
N TYR A 7 -4.23 -1.19 5.99
CA TYR A 7 -3.03 -0.55 5.45
C TYR A 7 -2.90 0.90 5.95
N PHE A 8 -4.00 1.66 5.87
CA PHE A 8 -3.98 3.08 6.23
C PHE A 8 -3.72 3.29 7.72
N ILE A 9 -4.45 2.56 8.58
CA ILE A 9 -4.29 2.65 10.04
C ILE A 9 -2.90 2.20 10.47
N THR A 10 -2.39 1.07 9.93
CA THR A 10 -1.04 0.58 10.28
C THR A 10 0.03 1.60 9.89
N THR A 11 -0.11 2.22 8.71
CA THR A 11 0.82 3.25 8.24
C THR A 11 0.79 4.48 9.14
N GLN A 12 -0.40 4.93 9.55
CA GLN A 12 -0.58 6.06 10.46
C GLN A 12 0.09 5.81 11.81
N ILE A 13 -0.15 4.64 12.42
CA ILE A 13 0.44 4.24 13.71
C ILE A 13 1.97 4.18 13.61
N TYR A 14 2.51 3.55 12.55
CA TYR A 14 3.95 3.45 12.34
C TYR A 14 4.60 4.83 12.21
N LEU A 15 3.94 5.77 11.51
CA LEU A 15 4.43 7.12 11.34
C LEU A 15 4.44 7.90 12.66
N GLU A 16 3.39 7.76 13.48
CA GLU A 16 3.29 8.43 14.78
C GLU A 16 4.29 7.89 15.81
N ASP A 17 4.60 6.59 15.77
CA ASP A 17 5.62 5.97 16.63
C ASP A 17 7.04 6.46 16.29
N ARG A 18 7.33 6.64 15.00
CA ARG A 18 8.66 7.04 14.51
C ARG A 18 8.94 8.55 14.59
N ILE A 19 7.90 9.38 14.71
CA ILE A 19 8.00 10.85 14.62
C ILE A 19 7.71 11.51 15.96
N ASP A 20 8.57 12.47 16.32
CA ASP A 20 8.43 13.30 17.52
C ASP A 20 7.02 13.92 17.65
N PRO A 21 6.43 14.00 18.86
CA PRO A 21 5.06 14.47 19.08
C PRO A 21 4.75 15.83 18.45
N LYS A 22 5.77 16.71 18.38
CA LYS A 22 5.69 18.05 17.79
C LYS A 22 5.40 18.04 16.27
N TRP A 23 5.69 16.95 15.57
CA TRP A 23 5.59 16.87 14.10
C TRP A 23 4.50 15.92 13.60
N ARG A 24 3.85 15.14 14.48
CA ARG A 24 2.83 14.16 14.13
C ARG A 24 1.68 14.74 13.30
N VAL A 25 1.16 15.90 13.69
CA VAL A 25 0.07 16.59 12.97
C VAL A 25 0.47 16.95 11.53
N ARG A 26 1.72 17.39 11.34
CA ARG A 26 2.26 17.73 10.00
C ARG A 26 2.46 16.48 9.15
N ALA A 27 2.94 15.39 9.76
CA ALA A 27 3.13 14.12 9.09
C ALA A 27 1.80 13.48 8.65
N GLN A 28 0.76 13.54 9.47
CA GLN A 28 -0.59 13.08 9.12
C GLN A 28 -1.21 13.90 7.98
N ALA A 29 -1.06 15.23 8.01
CA ALA A 29 -1.50 16.09 6.91
C ALA A 29 -0.75 15.78 5.61
N LEU A 30 0.56 15.54 5.67
CA LEU A 30 1.36 15.13 4.53
C LEU A 30 0.95 13.76 3.99
N LEU A 31 0.72 12.78 4.87
CA LEU A 31 0.24 11.44 4.49
C LEU A 31 -1.11 11.51 3.78
N THR A 32 -2.01 12.37 4.28
CA THR A 32 -3.31 12.63 3.66
C THR A 32 -3.16 13.26 2.28
N LEU A 33 -2.28 14.26 2.14
CA LEU A 33 -2.01 14.92 0.85
C LEU A 33 -1.37 13.96 -0.15
N LEU A 34 -0.46 13.09 0.30
CA LEU A 34 0.17 12.09 -0.56
C LEU A 34 -0.83 11.03 -1.01
N THR A 35 -1.72 10.58 -0.13
CA THR A 35 -2.68 9.53 -0.48
C THR A 35 -3.83 10.06 -1.32
N ALA A 36 -4.51 11.11 -0.84
CA ALA A 36 -5.71 11.64 -1.47
C ALA A 36 -5.42 12.66 -2.58
N GLY A 37 -4.26 13.30 -2.54
CA GLY A 37 -3.81 14.23 -3.57
C GLY A 37 -2.96 13.52 -4.62
N VAL A 38 -1.70 13.26 -4.28
CA VAL A 38 -0.71 12.71 -5.25
C VAL A 38 -1.10 11.32 -5.74
N GLY A 39 -1.59 10.45 -4.85
CA GLY A 39 -2.04 9.10 -5.20
C GLY A 39 -3.21 9.11 -6.18
N ASN A 40 -4.22 9.95 -5.93
CA ASN A 40 -5.35 10.10 -6.84
C ASN A 40 -4.95 10.75 -8.17
N LEU A 41 -4.12 11.80 -8.16
CA LEU A 41 -3.58 12.42 -9.38
C LEU A 41 -2.83 11.40 -10.22
N SER A 42 -1.90 10.66 -9.61
CA SER A 42 -1.13 9.62 -10.29
C SER A 42 -2.04 8.50 -10.82
N GLY A 43 -3.07 8.12 -10.06
CA GLY A 43 -4.08 7.16 -10.47
C GLY A 43 -4.92 7.65 -11.66
N TYR A 44 -5.32 8.91 -11.68
CA TYR A 44 -6.08 9.50 -12.79
C TYR A 44 -5.23 9.67 -14.04
N LEU A 45 -3.98 10.13 -13.93
CA LEU A 45 -3.07 10.18 -15.07
C LEU A 45 -2.75 8.78 -15.60
N GLY A 46 -2.46 7.83 -14.72
CA GLY A 46 -2.16 6.45 -15.10
C GLY A 46 -3.34 5.76 -15.76
N SER A 47 -4.52 5.83 -15.14
CA SER A 47 -5.76 5.26 -15.67
C SER A 47 -6.21 5.97 -16.96
N GLY A 48 -6.09 7.31 -17.02
CA GLY A 48 -6.46 8.09 -18.20
C GLY A 48 -5.55 7.83 -19.41
N TRP A 49 -4.22 7.77 -19.19
CA TRP A 49 -3.27 7.40 -20.24
C TRP A 49 -3.50 5.95 -20.71
N TRP A 50 -3.75 5.03 -19.77
CA TRP A 50 -4.04 3.64 -20.11
C TRP A 50 -5.38 3.48 -20.85
N PHE A 51 -6.41 4.21 -20.43
CA PHE A 51 -7.73 4.20 -21.07
C PHE A 51 -7.69 4.78 -22.49
N ALA A 52 -6.80 5.73 -22.75
CA ALA A 52 -6.56 6.23 -24.11
C ALA A 52 -5.88 5.18 -25.01
N GLN A 53 -4.98 4.37 -24.46
CA GLN A 53 -4.32 3.26 -25.18
C GLN A 53 -5.23 2.03 -25.35
N ALA A 54 -6.19 1.83 -24.45
CA ALA A 54 -7.15 0.73 -24.49
C ALA A 54 -8.40 1.02 -25.36
N GLN A 55 -8.40 2.13 -26.12
CA GLN A 55 -9.43 2.44 -27.10
C GLN A 55 -8.88 2.18 -28.51
N HIS A 56 -9.43 1.16 -29.18
CA HIS A 56 -9.19 0.90 -30.59
C HIS A 56 -10.49 1.16 -31.36
N GLU A 57 -10.43 2.01 -32.39
CA GLU A 57 -11.50 2.24 -33.38
C GLU A 57 -12.92 2.42 -32.77
N ASN A 58 -13.07 3.37 -31.82
CA ASN A 58 -14.34 3.71 -31.15
C ASN A 58 -15.00 2.63 -30.28
N HIS A 59 -14.33 1.49 -30.04
CA HIS A 59 -14.78 0.50 -29.08
C HIS A 59 -13.85 0.47 -27.85
N ALA A 60 -14.45 0.53 -26.66
CA ALA A 60 -13.73 0.43 -25.41
C ALA A 60 -13.43 -1.03 -25.08
N ASP A 61 -12.15 -1.42 -25.09
CA ASP A 61 -11.71 -2.77 -24.73
C ASP A 61 -11.68 -2.94 -23.20
N TRP A 62 -12.87 -3.10 -22.63
CA TRP A 62 -13.08 -3.39 -21.21
C TRP A 62 -12.25 -4.55 -20.66
N PRO A 63 -12.09 -5.69 -21.36
CA PRO A 63 -11.26 -6.80 -20.87
C PRO A 63 -9.80 -6.40 -20.68
N MET A 64 -9.24 -5.63 -21.62
CA MET A 64 -7.85 -5.17 -21.58
C MET A 64 -7.62 -4.16 -20.45
N PHE A 65 -8.59 -3.29 -20.20
CA PHE A 65 -8.59 -2.40 -19.04
C PHE A 65 -8.49 -3.19 -17.73
N TRP A 66 -9.37 -4.16 -17.51
CA TRP A 66 -9.36 -4.97 -16.28
C TRP A 66 -8.10 -5.83 -16.12
N TRP A 67 -7.57 -6.40 -17.22
CA TRP A 67 -6.34 -7.19 -17.17
C TRP A 67 -5.12 -6.38 -16.73
N VAL A 68 -5.04 -5.11 -17.10
CA VAL A 68 -3.95 -4.25 -16.62
C VAL A 68 -4.13 -3.81 -15.19
N LEU A 69 -5.37 -3.52 -14.75
CA LEU A 69 -5.64 -3.30 -13.33
C LEU A 69 -5.25 -4.53 -12.48
N ALA A 70 -5.59 -5.71 -12.98
CA ALA A 70 -5.17 -6.98 -12.38
C ALA A 70 -3.65 -7.13 -12.41
N GLY A 71 -2.99 -6.77 -13.51
CA GLY A 71 -1.53 -6.80 -13.66
C GLY A 71 -0.80 -5.89 -12.67
N VAL A 72 -1.26 -4.65 -12.48
CA VAL A 72 -0.70 -3.72 -11.49
C VAL A 72 -0.86 -4.27 -10.08
N THR A 73 -2.04 -4.82 -9.75
CA THR A 73 -2.30 -5.44 -8.45
C THR A 73 -1.40 -6.66 -8.22
N ALA A 74 -1.25 -7.52 -9.23
CA ALA A 74 -0.38 -8.69 -9.18
C ALA A 74 1.10 -8.29 -9.05
N ALA A 75 1.54 -7.23 -9.72
CA ALA A 75 2.89 -6.71 -9.60
C ALA A 75 3.19 -6.23 -8.17
N VAL A 76 2.28 -5.47 -7.55
CA VAL A 76 2.41 -5.04 -6.16
C VAL A 76 2.41 -6.26 -5.22
N PHE A 77 1.56 -7.25 -5.46
CA PHE A 77 1.53 -8.48 -4.69
C PHE A 77 2.86 -9.25 -4.79
N CYS A 78 3.42 -9.41 -6.00
CA CYS A 78 4.72 -10.02 -6.20
C CYS A 78 5.83 -9.24 -5.52
N LEU A 79 5.83 -7.90 -5.63
CA LEU A 79 6.83 -7.05 -5.00
C LEU A 79 6.77 -7.15 -3.47
N PHE A 80 5.56 -7.21 -2.91
CA PHE A 80 5.36 -7.49 -1.49
C PHE A 80 5.88 -8.88 -1.13
N ALA A 81 5.50 -9.93 -1.88
CA ALA A 81 5.96 -11.30 -1.62
C ALA A 81 7.50 -11.44 -1.67
N LEU A 82 8.16 -10.68 -2.56
CA LEU A 82 9.62 -10.66 -2.69
C LEU A 82 10.30 -9.82 -1.60
N THR A 83 9.72 -8.67 -1.24
CA THR A 83 10.27 -7.76 -0.22
C THR A 83 9.99 -8.27 1.21
N TYR A 84 8.93 -9.05 1.38
CA TYR A 84 8.55 -9.67 2.64
C TYR A 84 9.54 -10.79 3.00
N SER A 85 10.68 -10.39 3.54
CA SER A 85 11.58 -11.27 4.27
C SER A 85 11.01 -11.47 5.67
N GLY A 86 10.44 -12.65 5.92
CA GLY A 86 9.90 -13.01 7.22
C GLY A 86 10.98 -12.90 8.29
N ARG A 87 10.89 -11.88 9.16
CA ARG A 87 11.53 -11.94 10.48
C ARG A 87 10.92 -13.14 11.20
N LYS A 88 11.71 -14.18 11.41
CA LYS A 88 11.37 -15.31 12.29
C LYS A 88 11.08 -14.75 13.68
N PHE A 89 9.80 -14.59 14.01
CA PHE A 89 9.36 -14.48 15.39
C PHE A 89 9.51 -15.88 15.98
N GLY A 90 10.65 -16.15 16.59
CA GLY A 90 10.96 -17.50 17.05
C GLY A 90 12.30 -17.64 17.73
N GLU A 91 12.69 -16.68 18.57
CA GLU A 91 13.67 -16.92 19.65
C GLU A 91 13.17 -16.20 20.91
N ALA A 92 12.06 -16.69 21.46
CA ALA A 92 11.78 -16.47 22.87
C ALA A 92 12.68 -17.43 23.66
N SER A 93 13.57 -16.83 24.46
CA SER A 93 14.62 -17.45 25.26
C SER A 93 14.12 -18.61 26.13
N PRO A 94 14.82 -19.76 26.16
CA PRO A 94 14.54 -20.81 27.13
C PRO A 94 15.14 -20.41 28.48
N ASP A 95 14.47 -19.54 29.24
CA ASP A 95 14.74 -19.42 30.68
C ASP A 95 13.51 -18.94 31.45
N GLU A 96 12.49 -19.79 31.50
CA GLU A 96 11.54 -19.77 32.61
C GLU A 96 11.52 -21.18 33.20
N THR A 97 12.60 -21.50 33.94
CA THR A 97 12.59 -22.60 34.90
C THR A 97 11.99 -22.05 36.19
N PRO A 98 10.76 -22.42 36.60
CA PRO A 98 10.28 -22.05 37.93
C PRO A 98 11.12 -22.80 38.96
N ALA A 99 11.89 -22.04 39.75
CA ALA A 99 12.55 -22.54 40.95
C ALA A 99 11.48 -23.09 41.90
N VAL A 100 11.61 -24.39 42.19
CA VAL A 100 10.89 -25.12 43.24
C VAL A 100 11.20 -24.58 44.63
#